data_AF-A0A809S8T5-F1
#
_entry.id   AF-A0A809S8T5-F1
#
_cell.length_a   1.000
_cell.length_b   1.000
_cell.length_c   1.000
_cell.angle_alpha   90.00
_cell.angle_beta   90.00
_cell.angle_gamma   90.00
#
_symmetry.space_group_name_H-M   'P 1'
#
loop_
_entity.id
_entity.type
_entity.pdbx_description
1 polymer ?
#
loop_
_entity_poly.entity_id
_entity_poly.type
_entity_poly.pdbx_seq_one_letter_code
_entity_poly.pdbx_strand_id
1 'polypeptide(L)'
;MMREAILAELGLMPLWQIRAEQPQAAMEYAAIVLQRDDGITGLFVTDASWADDVEILFTNVCDALRVQKLVDPQTVSNDLTLSSGDVGWLWLAGVQKDECVISADMPVFTSVKMGELVGNAELKAGLWSDWCNWRLL
;
A
#
# COMPACT_ATOMS: atom_id res chain seq x y z
N MET A 1 30.42 20.19 -24.88
CA MET A 1 29.58 20.96 -25.82
C MET A 1 29.68 20.43 -27.25
N MET A 2 29.51 19.12 -27.48
CA MET A 2 29.55 18.52 -28.84
C MET A 2 28.49 17.42 -29.05
N ARG A 3 27.82 16.98 -27.97
CA ARG A 3 26.82 15.91 -28.00
C ARG A 3 25.42 16.39 -28.37
N GLU A 4 25.12 17.67 -28.12
CA GLU A 4 23.81 18.30 -28.40
C GLU A 4 23.63 18.67 -29.87
N ALA A 5 24.73 18.96 -30.59
CA ALA A 5 24.68 19.32 -32.01
C ALA A 5 24.33 18.11 -32.91
N ILE A 6 24.84 16.92 -32.57
CA ILE A 6 24.56 15.67 -33.31
C ILE A 6 23.08 15.28 -33.19
N LEU A 7 22.47 15.61 -32.04
CA LEU A 7 21.10 15.27 -31.69
C LEU A 7 20.05 16.14 -32.41
N ALA A 8 20.41 17.37 -32.78
CA ALA A 8 19.58 18.27 -33.58
C ALA A 8 19.57 17.91 -35.07
N GLU A 9 20.72 17.54 -35.66
CA GLU A 9 20.81 17.23 -37.09
C GLU A 9 20.09 15.94 -37.49
N LEU A 10 19.91 14.99 -36.56
CA LEU A 10 19.20 13.74 -36.82
C LEU A 10 17.66 13.87 -36.74
N GLY A 11 17.13 15.07 -36.46
CA GLY A 11 15.68 15.28 -36.30
C GLY A 11 15.07 14.56 -35.08
N LEU A 12 15.91 14.13 -34.12
CA LEU A 12 15.50 13.37 -32.93
C LEU A 12 15.14 14.24 -31.72
N MET A 13 15.25 15.57 -31.85
CA MET A 13 14.87 16.51 -30.79
C MET A 13 13.40 16.45 -30.31
N PRO A 14 12.37 16.05 -31.09
CA PRO A 14 11.01 15.99 -30.56
C PRO A 14 10.71 14.70 -29.77
N LEU A 15 11.63 13.72 -29.71
CA LEU A 15 11.36 12.41 -29.09
C LEU A 15 11.76 12.29 -27.62
N TRP A 16 12.51 13.24 -27.05
CA TRP A 16 12.83 13.24 -25.61
C TRP A 16 11.84 14.04 -24.76
N GLN A 17 11.05 14.93 -25.38
CA GLN A 17 10.05 15.78 -24.72
C GLN A 17 8.62 15.24 -24.77
N ILE A 18 8.43 14.03 -25.30
CA ILE A 18 7.16 13.30 -25.22
C ILE A 18 7.41 11.97 -24.53
N ARG A 19 7.96 12.00 -23.31
CA ARG A 19 7.35 11.14 -22.29
C ARG A 19 6.09 11.87 -21.88
N ALA A 20 5.01 11.58 -22.62
CA ALA A 20 3.69 11.73 -22.05
C ALA A 20 3.77 11.11 -20.65
N GLU A 21 3.39 11.87 -19.62
CA GLU A 21 2.91 11.31 -18.38
C GLU A 21 1.97 10.18 -18.80
N GLN A 22 2.45 8.93 -18.71
CA GLN A 22 1.54 7.82 -18.87
C GLN A 22 0.49 8.07 -17.78
N PRO A 23 -0.82 8.12 -18.11
CA PRO A 23 -1.81 8.14 -17.07
C PRO A 23 -1.48 6.94 -16.19
N GLN A 24 -1.20 7.16 -14.90
CA GLN A 24 -1.00 6.09 -13.94
C GLN A 24 -2.15 5.12 -14.19
N ALA A 25 -1.83 3.90 -14.63
CA ALA A 25 -2.83 2.89 -14.85
C ALA A 25 -3.68 2.84 -13.57
N ALA A 26 -5.00 2.88 -13.70
CA ALA A 26 -5.90 2.83 -12.55
C ALA A 26 -5.47 1.64 -11.69
N MET A 27 -4.86 1.94 -10.55
CA MET A 27 -4.39 0.91 -9.62
C MET A 27 -5.65 0.48 -8.87
N GLU A 28 -5.88 -0.82 -8.84
CA GLU A 28 -6.97 -1.38 -8.07
C GLU A 28 -6.38 -1.82 -6.73
N TYR A 29 -6.99 -1.35 -5.64
CA TYR A 29 -6.62 -1.79 -4.31
C TYR A 29 -7.62 -2.80 -3.79
N ALA A 30 -7.14 -3.73 -2.96
CA ALA A 30 -8.00 -4.52 -2.09
C ALA A 30 -8.06 -3.84 -0.72
N ALA A 31 -9.27 -3.59 -0.24
CA ALA A 31 -9.55 -3.11 1.09
C ALA A 31 -10.21 -4.20 1.94
N ILE A 32 -9.70 -4.42 3.16
CA ILE A 32 -10.17 -5.44 4.09
C ILE A 32 -10.44 -4.79 5.44
N VAL A 33 -11.66 -4.93 5.95
CA VAL A 33 -11.98 -4.45 7.30
C VAL A 33 -11.39 -5.42 8.33
N LEU A 34 -10.60 -4.84 9.23
CA LEU A 34 -9.89 -5.51 10.29
C LEU A 34 -10.36 -5.02 11.65
N GLN A 35 -10.20 -5.82 12.70
CA GLN A 35 -10.44 -5.41 14.08
C GLN A 35 -9.30 -5.87 14.97
N ARG A 36 -8.71 -4.93 15.73
CA ARG A 36 -7.69 -5.25 16.74
C ARG A 36 -8.31 -5.94 17.96
N ASP A 37 -7.46 -6.58 18.77
CA ASP A 37 -7.85 -7.22 20.04
C ASP A 37 -8.49 -6.27 21.08
N ASP A 38 -8.28 -4.96 20.96
CA ASP A 38 -8.94 -3.92 21.75
C ASP A 38 -10.32 -3.50 21.22
N GLY A 39 -10.78 -4.13 20.13
CA GLY A 39 -12.08 -3.88 19.51
C GLY A 39 -12.10 -2.75 18.49
N ILE A 40 -10.99 -2.05 18.26
CA ILE A 40 -10.93 -0.92 17.33
C ILE A 40 -10.84 -1.44 15.89
N THR A 41 -11.84 -1.08 15.09
CA THR A 41 -11.91 -1.38 13.66
C THR A 41 -10.90 -0.55 12.88
N GLY A 42 -10.21 -1.18 11.94
CA GLY A 42 -9.32 -0.53 10.98
C GLY A 42 -9.56 -1.04 9.57
N LEU A 43 -8.87 -0.42 8.61
CA LEU A 43 -8.88 -0.86 7.22
C LEU A 43 -7.47 -1.21 6.77
N PHE A 44 -7.32 -2.40 6.23
CA PHE A 44 -6.11 -2.82 5.52
C PHE A 44 -6.28 -2.57 4.04
N VAL A 45 -5.30 -1.91 3.42
CA VAL A 45 -5.29 -1.56 2.00
C VAL A 45 -4.00 -2.08 1.38
N THR A 46 -4.13 -2.82 0.30
CA THR A 46 -3.01 -3.35 -0.48
C THR A 46 -3.39 -3.45 -1.95
N ASP A 47 -2.48 -3.87 -2.82
CA ASP A 47 -2.79 -4.08 -4.23
C ASP A 47 -3.87 -5.17 -4.41
N ALA A 48 -4.79 -5.00 -5.35
CA ALA A 48 -5.89 -5.96 -5.57
C ALA A 48 -5.40 -7.34 -6.04
N SER A 49 -4.19 -7.44 -6.58
CA SER A 49 -3.60 -8.70 -7.02
C SER A 49 -2.78 -9.34 -5.89
N TRP A 50 -3.34 -10.37 -5.26
CA TRP A 50 -2.62 -11.21 -4.31
C TRP A 50 -2.86 -12.71 -4.60
N ALA A 51 -1.82 -13.52 -4.42
CA ALA A 51 -1.85 -14.96 -4.67
C ALA A 51 -2.24 -15.74 -3.39
N ASP A 52 -2.64 -17.00 -3.52
CA ASP A 52 -3.13 -17.83 -2.41
C ASP A 52 -2.11 -17.96 -1.26
N ASP A 53 -0.81 -18.01 -1.58
CA ASP A 53 0.27 -18.05 -0.60
C ASP A 53 0.39 -16.75 0.20
N VAL A 54 0.09 -15.61 -0.44
CA VAL A 54 0.01 -14.30 0.19
C VAL A 54 -1.19 -14.23 1.13
N GLU A 55 -2.33 -14.83 0.79
CA GLU A 55 -3.52 -14.86 1.66
C GLU A 55 -3.27 -15.68 2.95
N ILE A 56 -2.59 -16.83 2.83
CA ILE A 56 -2.16 -17.62 3.99
C ILE A 56 -1.20 -16.82 4.86
N LEU A 57 -0.23 -16.14 4.24
CA LEU A 57 0.71 -15.29 4.98
C LEU A 57 0.00 -14.14 5.68
N PHE A 58 -0.93 -13.46 5.00
CA PHE A 58 -1.73 -12.39 5.57
C PHE A 58 -2.50 -12.86 6.80
N THR A 59 -3.15 -14.02 6.72
CA THR A 59 -3.87 -14.62 7.87
C THR A 59 -2.94 -14.86 9.05
N ASN A 60 -1.76 -15.46 8.82
CA ASN A 60 -0.77 -15.68 9.88
C ASN A 60 -0.25 -14.37 10.49
N VAL A 61 -0.08 -13.34 9.66
CA VAL A 61 0.33 -12.01 10.13
C VAL A 61 -0.78 -11.39 10.97
N CYS A 62 -2.03 -11.42 10.52
CA CYS A 62 -3.19 -10.97 11.30
C CYS A 62 -3.24 -11.64 12.68
N ASP A 63 -3.10 -12.97 12.74
CA ASP A 63 -3.06 -13.70 14.01
C ASP A 63 -1.90 -13.25 14.91
N ALA A 64 -0.70 -13.08 14.34
CA ALA A 64 0.46 -12.61 15.09
C ALA A 64 0.24 -11.19 15.65
N LEU A 65 -0.25 -10.27 14.81
CA LEU A 65 -0.53 -8.88 15.15
C LEU A 65 -1.75 -8.72 16.08
N ARG A 66 -2.48 -9.80 16.36
CA ARG A 66 -3.75 -9.83 17.09
C ARG A 66 -4.83 -8.97 16.45
N VAL A 67 -4.99 -9.17 15.16
CA VAL A 67 -5.98 -8.49 14.33
C VAL A 67 -6.85 -9.53 13.64
N GLN A 68 -8.17 -9.36 13.72
CA GLN A 68 -9.16 -10.23 13.11
C GLN A 68 -9.65 -9.64 11.79
N LYS A 69 -9.68 -10.46 10.73
CA LYS A 69 -10.38 -10.14 9.48
C LYS A 69 -11.89 -10.22 9.71
N LEU A 70 -12.62 -9.13 9.43
CA LEU A 70 -14.08 -9.07 9.62
C LEU A 70 -14.85 -9.33 8.33
N VAL A 71 -14.33 -8.87 7.20
CA VAL A 71 -14.97 -9.00 5.88
C VAL A 71 -13.97 -9.46 4.84
N ASP A 72 -14.49 -10.04 3.77
CA ASP A 72 -13.68 -10.39 2.61
C ASP A 72 -13.19 -9.14 1.84
N PRO A 73 -12.07 -9.26 1.11
CA PRO A 73 -11.50 -8.14 0.39
C PRO A 73 -12.48 -7.57 -0.62
N GLN A 74 -12.58 -6.25 -0.63
CA GLN A 74 -13.33 -5.51 -1.63
C GLN A 74 -12.37 -4.73 -2.50
N THR A 75 -12.55 -4.83 -3.82
CA THR A 75 -11.80 -3.98 -4.76
C THR A 75 -12.30 -2.56 -4.63
N VAL A 76 -11.38 -1.63 -4.41
CA VAL A 76 -11.65 -0.21 -4.28
C VAL A 76 -10.79 0.58 -5.26
N SER A 77 -11.32 1.71 -5.73
CA SER A 77 -10.62 2.57 -6.68
C SER A 77 -9.54 3.42 -6.00
N ASN A 78 -8.62 3.96 -6.81
CA ASN A 78 -7.56 4.88 -6.39
C ASN A 78 -8.06 6.11 -5.61
N ASP A 79 -9.32 6.53 -5.76
CA ASP A 79 -9.90 7.65 -5.02
C ASP A 79 -10.40 7.24 -3.63
N LEU A 80 -9.68 6.34 -2.96
CA LEU A 80 -10.06 5.81 -1.65
C LEU A 80 -10.07 6.95 -0.63
N THR A 81 -11.27 7.46 -0.36
CA THR A 81 -11.51 8.53 0.61
C THR A 81 -11.83 7.87 1.94
N LEU A 82 -10.92 8.00 2.90
CA LEU A 82 -11.05 7.34 4.20
C LEU A 82 -11.24 8.38 5.29
N SER A 83 -12.42 8.35 5.89
CA SER A 83 -12.79 9.23 6.99
C SER A 83 -12.64 8.51 8.33
N SER A 84 -12.26 9.25 9.37
CA SER A 84 -12.13 8.71 10.73
C SER A 84 -13.49 8.35 11.37
N GLY A 85 -14.60 8.64 10.67
CA GLY A 85 -15.94 8.20 11.09
C GLY A 85 -16.21 6.72 10.78
N ASP A 86 -15.48 6.15 9.81
CA ASP A 86 -15.75 4.79 9.30
C ASP A 86 -14.83 3.74 9.96
N VAL A 87 -13.58 4.11 10.24
CA VAL A 87 -12.56 3.25 10.87
C VAL A 87 -11.66 4.07 11.79
N GLY A 88 -11.08 3.42 12.81
CA GLY A 88 -10.21 4.04 13.81
C GLY A 88 -8.72 4.03 13.46
N TRP A 89 -8.30 3.27 12.45
CA TRP A 89 -6.92 3.21 11.96
C TRP A 89 -6.82 2.61 10.56
N LEU A 90 -5.69 2.84 9.91
CA LEU A 90 -5.37 2.31 8.58
C LEU A 90 -4.06 1.54 8.58
N TRP A 91 -4.01 0.49 7.75
CA TRP A 91 -2.77 -0.19 7.40
C TRP A 91 -2.60 -0.24 5.88
N LEU A 92 -1.58 0.45 5.39
CA LEU A 92 -1.21 0.49 3.98
C LEU A 92 -0.03 -0.46 3.74
N ALA A 93 -0.24 -1.53 2.97
CA ALA A 93 0.81 -2.47 2.61
C ALA A 93 1.20 -2.31 1.15
N GLY A 94 2.33 -1.63 0.93
CA GLY A 94 2.85 -1.31 -0.40
C GLY A 94 2.11 -0.22 -1.15
N VAL A 95 1.19 0.46 -0.47
CA VAL A 95 0.44 1.61 -0.96
C VAL A 95 1.06 2.86 -0.36
N GLN A 96 1.32 3.87 -1.19
CA GLN A 96 1.89 5.11 -0.69
C GLN A 96 0.79 5.98 -0.06
N LYS A 97 1.14 6.73 0.99
CA LYS A 97 0.16 7.53 1.74
C LYS A 97 -0.47 8.64 0.89
N ASP A 98 0.27 9.19 -0.06
CA ASP A 98 -0.14 10.22 -1.00
C ASP A 98 -1.05 9.70 -2.13
N GLU A 99 -1.15 8.38 -2.31
CA GLU A 99 -2.10 7.74 -3.23
C GLU A 99 -3.51 7.61 -2.64
N CYS A 100 -3.72 7.99 -1.37
CA CYS A 100 -5.00 7.89 -0.67
C CYS A 100 -5.38 9.25 -0.06
N VAL A 101 -6.69 9.57 -0.06
CA VAL A 101 -7.20 10.76 0.64
C VAL A 101 -7.55 10.36 2.07
N ILE A 102 -6.61 10.59 2.99
CA ILE A 102 -6.71 10.18 4.39
C ILE A 102 -6.94 11.39 5.31
N SER A 103 -7.91 11.28 6.22
CA SER A 103 -8.12 12.29 7.27
C SER A 103 -6.85 12.54 8.10
N ALA A 104 -6.56 13.82 8.40
CA ALA A 104 -5.30 14.23 9.04
C ALA A 104 -5.03 13.55 10.39
N ASP A 105 -6.09 13.28 11.16
CA ASP A 105 -6.01 12.70 12.51
C ASP A 105 -6.05 11.17 12.52
N MET A 106 -6.11 10.53 11.34
CA MET A 106 -6.20 9.08 11.24
C MET A 106 -4.84 8.43 11.56
N PRO A 107 -4.76 7.50 12.53
CA PRO A 107 -3.57 6.68 12.73
C PRO A 107 -3.32 5.80 11.50
N VAL A 108 -2.14 5.93 10.88
CA VAL A 108 -1.75 5.15 9.70
C VAL A 108 -0.51 4.34 10.02
N PHE A 109 -0.60 3.03 9.81
CA PHE A 109 0.52 2.09 9.79
C PHE A 109 0.87 1.78 8.34
N THR A 110 2.15 1.76 7.98
CA THR A 110 2.63 1.48 6.62
C THR A 110 3.61 0.33 6.62
N SER A 111 3.52 -0.57 5.63
CA SER A 111 4.47 -1.67 5.46
C SER A 111 4.80 -1.91 3.99
N VAL A 112 5.78 -2.77 3.74
CA VAL A 112 6.02 -3.37 2.42
C VAL A 112 4.82 -4.21 1.95
N LYS A 113 4.80 -4.55 0.65
CA LYS A 113 3.78 -5.43 0.07
C LYS A 113 3.82 -6.81 0.72
N MET A 114 2.65 -7.42 0.92
CA MET A 114 2.57 -8.76 1.52
C MET A 114 3.36 -9.81 0.73
N GLY A 115 3.41 -9.69 -0.60
CA GLY A 115 4.21 -10.57 -1.45
C GLY A 115 5.72 -10.51 -1.17
N GLU A 116 6.25 -9.37 -0.75
CA GLU A 116 7.68 -9.21 -0.43
C GLU A 116 8.06 -9.90 0.89
N LEU A 117 7.08 -10.12 1.76
CA LEU A 117 7.27 -10.85 3.01
C LEU A 117 7.40 -12.36 2.77
N VAL A 118 6.94 -12.88 1.61
CA VAL A 118 7.01 -14.31 1.30
C VAL A 118 8.48 -14.73 1.21
N GLY A 119 8.89 -15.67 2.07
CA GLY A 119 10.28 -16.15 2.15
C GLY A 119 11.29 -15.19 2.78
N ASN A 120 10.93 -13.96 3.17
CA ASN A 120 11.85 -12.99 3.75
C ASN A 120 11.65 -12.82 5.27
N ALA A 121 12.55 -13.41 6.08
CA ALA A 121 12.44 -13.35 7.53
C ALA A 121 12.76 -11.97 8.12
N GLU A 122 13.67 -11.21 7.50
CA GLU A 122 14.07 -9.88 7.97
C GLU A 122 12.92 -8.88 7.82
N LEU A 123 12.23 -8.90 6.67
CA LEU A 123 11.07 -8.04 6.44
C LEU A 123 9.90 -8.38 7.37
N LYS A 124 9.70 -9.67 7.71
CA LYS A 124 8.70 -10.07 8.71
C LYS A 124 9.04 -9.55 10.11
N ALA A 125 10.31 -9.63 10.50
CA ALA A 125 10.77 -9.09 11.78
C ALA A 125 10.63 -7.56 11.84
N GLY A 126 10.95 -6.89 10.73
CA GLY A 126 10.73 -5.44 10.56
C GLY A 126 9.26 -5.06 10.74
N LEU A 127 8.35 -5.73 10.02
CA LEU A 127 6.91 -5.53 10.15
C LEU A 127 6.44 -5.67 11.60
N TRP A 128 6.89 -6.72 12.30
CA TRP A 128 6.53 -6.95 13.70
C TRP A 128 7.02 -5.81 14.62
N SER A 129 8.27 -5.41 14.44
CA SER A 129 8.88 -4.31 15.20
C SER A 129 8.13 -2.99 14.98
N ASP A 130 7.85 -2.65 13.72
CA ASP A 130 7.17 -1.41 13.35
C ASP A 130 5.73 -1.40 13.88
N TRP A 131 5.03 -2.52 13.82
CA TRP A 131 3.69 -2.67 14.40
C TRP A 131 3.70 -2.44 15.91
N CYS A 132 4.64 -3.07 16.62
CA CYS A 132 4.74 -2.93 18.08
C CYS A 132 5.02 -1.48 18.48
N ASN A 133 5.88 -0.77 17.74
CA ASN A 133 6.17 0.63 18.01
C ASN A 133 4.96 1.53 17.71
N TRP A 134 4.30 1.30 16.57
CA TRP A 134 3.13 2.08 16.16
C TRP A 134 1.96 1.90 17.12
N ARG A 135 1.73 0.69 17.64
CA ARG A 135 0.65 0.39 18.59
C ARG A 135 0.75 1.16 19.91
N LEU A 136 1.94 1.66 20.26
CA LEU A 136 2.20 2.43 21.49
C LEU A 136 1.89 3.93 21.34
N LEU A 137 1.66 4.41 20.11
CA LEU A 137 1.29 5.79 19.81
C LEU A 137 -0.22 6.01 20.00
#